data_AF-A0A7R9HUV3-F1
#
_entry.id   AF-A0A7R9HUV3-F1
#
_cell.length_a   1.000
_cell.length_b   1.000
_cell.length_c   1.000
_cell.angle_alpha   90.00
_cell.angle_beta   90.00
_cell.angle_gamma   90.00
#
_symmetry.space_group_name_H-M   'P 1'
#
loop_
_entity.id
_entity.type
_entity.pdbx_description
1 polymer ?
#
loop_
_entity_poly.entity_id
_entity_poly.type
_entity_poly.pdbx_seq_one_letter_code
_entity_poly.pdbx_strand_id
1 'polypeptide(L)'
;MQNESSAVSQLIGSPAIYRGNEGSGPGWEQRLLTTLSNSQYTAKVVLPRLSEVFSRHDYPPLTLPIATATSALSALDRQILEVYLEQKSDPLVGTIEPSMYLGRFDWDTTRRPTDVQPYVKEIITNMIGVHAEVHHVNPNLVSRVLSQIVETVAEELSRLMSCVTRFSIQGNQQARVDIRAVQETVSLYTTPTA
;
A
#
# COMPACT_ATOMS: atom_id res chain seq x y z
N MET A 1 28.28 -25.08 -25.93
CA MET A 1 27.80 -25.77 -24.72
C MET A 1 27.21 -24.71 -23.81
N GLN A 2 25.90 -24.77 -23.63
CA GLN A 2 25.11 -23.76 -22.91
C GLN A 2 25.50 -23.71 -21.43
N ASN A 3 25.65 -22.49 -20.92
CA ASN A 3 25.86 -22.20 -19.52
C ASN A 3 24.46 -22.09 -18.88
N GLU A 4 24.00 -23.15 -18.22
CA GLU A 4 22.75 -23.14 -17.45
C GLU A 4 22.97 -22.33 -16.16
N SER A 5 22.62 -21.04 -16.22
CA SER A 5 22.37 -20.25 -15.03
C SER A 5 21.09 -20.75 -14.36
N SER A 6 21.24 -21.61 -13.34
CA SER A 6 20.15 -21.96 -12.44
C SER A 6 19.61 -20.69 -11.79
N ALA A 7 18.38 -20.32 -12.14
CA ALA A 7 17.64 -19.21 -11.56
C ALA A 7 17.29 -19.54 -10.11
N VAL A 8 18.22 -19.22 -9.20
CA VAL A 8 17.98 -19.26 -7.76
C VAL A 8 17.03 -18.12 -7.40
N SER A 9 15.91 -18.47 -6.78
CA SER A 9 14.89 -17.58 -6.23
C SER A 9 15.54 -16.48 -5.39
N GLN A 10 15.47 -15.23 -5.88
CA GLN A 10 16.07 -14.07 -5.20
C GLN A 10 15.21 -13.51 -4.05
N LEU A 11 14.23 -14.25 -3.55
CA LEU A 11 13.32 -13.76 -2.50
C LEU A 11 13.32 -14.59 -1.21
N ILE A 12 14.29 -15.49 -1.02
CA ILE A 12 14.78 -15.78 0.33
C ILE A 12 15.92 -14.79 0.63
N GLY A 13 15.60 -13.50 0.47
CA GLY A 13 16.44 -12.42 0.97
C GLY A 13 16.16 -12.28 2.45
N SER A 14 17.20 -12.45 3.27
CA SER A 14 17.27 -11.87 4.61
C SER A 14 16.72 -10.42 4.60
N PRO A 15 16.27 -9.83 5.74
CA PRO A 15 15.73 -8.47 5.83
C PRO A 15 16.79 -7.38 5.52
N ALA A 16 17.29 -7.39 4.29
CA ALA A 16 18.46 -6.68 3.79
C ALA A 16 18.05 -5.60 2.79
N ILE A 17 16.88 -4.97 3.00
CA ILE A 17 16.57 -3.64 2.46
C ILE A 17 16.37 -2.65 3.63
N TYR A 18 17.19 -2.79 4.68
CA TYR A 18 17.79 -1.60 5.27
C TYR A 18 19.01 -1.27 4.41
N ARG A 19 18.79 -0.78 3.19
CA ARG A 19 19.89 -0.23 2.40
C ARG A 19 20.44 0.94 3.21
N GLY A 20 21.64 0.74 3.75
CA GLY A 20 22.33 1.70 4.58
C GLY A 20 22.36 3.07 3.90
N ASN A 21 21.69 4.00 4.57
CA ASN A 21 21.87 5.43 4.57
C ASN A 21 23.24 5.93 4.08
N GLU A 22 23.40 6.20 2.78
CA GLU A 22 24.40 7.15 2.29
C GLU A 22 23.71 8.48 1.97
N GLY A 23 23.41 9.22 3.04
CA GLY A 23 22.86 10.56 2.99
C GLY A 23 21.99 10.80 4.22
N SER A 24 22.55 11.44 5.25
CA SER A 24 22.09 11.69 6.63
C SER A 24 20.62 12.15 6.88
N GLY A 25 19.71 12.06 5.92
CA GLY A 25 18.30 12.42 6.03
C GLY A 25 17.35 11.22 5.97
N PRO A 26 16.06 11.45 6.26
CA PRO A 26 15.02 10.42 6.13
C PRO A 26 14.99 9.83 4.72
N GLY A 27 14.55 8.57 4.60
CA GLY A 27 14.33 7.91 3.31
C GLY A 27 13.34 8.68 2.43
N TRP A 28 13.35 8.42 1.12
CA TRP A 28 12.50 9.14 0.16
C TRP A 28 11.00 9.03 0.51
N GLU A 29 10.55 7.83 0.85
CA GLU A 29 9.18 7.51 1.24
C GLU A 29 8.77 8.27 2.51
N GLN A 30 9.67 8.29 3.50
CA GLN A 30 9.46 9.04 4.74
C GLN A 30 9.36 10.55 4.47
N ARG A 31 10.13 11.09 3.51
CA ARG A 31 10.01 12.51 3.10
C ARG A 31 8.66 12.79 2.45
N LEU A 32 8.14 11.90 1.60
CA LEU A 32 6.81 12.04 1.01
C LEU A 32 5.72 12.05 2.08
N LEU A 33 5.72 11.06 2.98
CA LEU A 33 4.74 10.96 4.08
C LEU A 33 4.82 12.15 5.05
N THR A 34 6.02 12.62 5.35
CA THR A 34 6.24 13.81 6.19
C THR A 34 5.70 15.06 5.52
N THR A 35 5.98 15.25 4.23
CA THR A 35 5.47 16.39 3.46
C THR A 35 3.95 16.36 3.39
N LEU A 36 3.35 15.18 3.18
CA LEU A 36 1.91 15.01 3.18
C LEU A 36 1.30 15.37 4.55
N SER A 37 1.91 14.92 5.63
CA SER A 37 1.51 15.26 7.01
C SER A 37 1.61 16.76 7.28
N ASN A 38 2.68 17.41 6.82
CA ASN A 38 2.86 18.85 6.94
C ASN A 38 1.83 19.65 6.15
N SER A 39 1.49 19.22 4.93
CA SER A 39 0.44 19.85 4.12
C SER A 39 -0.90 19.82 4.84
N GLN A 40 -1.27 18.67 5.42
CA GLN A 40 -2.51 18.53 6.19
C GLN A 40 -2.52 19.38 7.46
N TYR A 41 -1.41 19.37 8.21
CA TYR A 41 -1.29 20.17 9.42
C TYR A 41 -1.37 21.67 9.12
N THR A 42 -0.72 22.11 8.04
CA THR A 42 -0.74 23.51 7.62
C THR A 42 -2.16 23.95 7.26
N ALA A 43 -2.87 23.15 6.46
CA ALA A 43 -4.24 23.46 6.08
C ALA A 43 -5.21 23.47 7.27
N LYS A 44 -5.10 22.51 8.20
CA LYS A 44 -6.05 22.32 9.31
C LYS A 44 -5.75 23.16 10.55
N VAL A 45 -4.50 23.54 10.77
CA VAL A 45 -4.06 24.18 12.02
C VAL A 45 -3.42 25.54 11.77
N VAL A 46 -2.45 25.61 10.86
CA VAL A 46 -1.67 26.84 10.64
C VAL A 46 -2.53 27.93 9.98
N LEU A 47 -3.24 27.61 8.90
CA LEU A 47 -4.07 28.58 8.19
C LEU A 47 -5.21 29.14 9.06
N PRO A 48 -5.97 28.32 9.82
CA PRO A 48 -7.00 28.85 10.73
C PRO A 48 -6.42 29.73 11.85
N ARG A 49 -5.28 29.34 12.44
CA ARG A 49 -4.61 30.16 13.46
C ARG A 49 -4.12 31.49 12.90
N LEU A 50 -3.63 31.51 11.65
CA LEU A 50 -3.24 32.74 10.99
C LEU A 50 -4.45 33.68 10.80
N SER A 51 -5.60 33.14 10.40
CA SER A 51 -6.86 33.89 10.32
C SER A 51 -7.23 34.52 11.66
N GLU A 52 -7.14 33.73 12.74
CA GLU A 52 -7.46 34.18 14.09
C GLU A 52 -6.55 35.31 14.57
N VAL A 53 -5.23 35.21 14.31
CA VAL A 53 -4.27 36.28 14.66
C VAL A 53 -4.60 37.58 13.92
N PHE A 54 -4.95 37.50 12.64
CA PHE A 54 -5.36 38.69 11.87
C PHE A 54 -6.62 39.33 12.44
N SER A 55 -7.63 38.52 12.75
CA SER A 55 -8.86 39.00 13.38
C SER A 55 -8.62 39.64 14.75
N ARG A 56 -7.70 39.09 15.56
CA ARG A 56 -7.36 39.64 16.89
C ARG A 56 -6.68 41.00 16.85
N HIS A 57 -6.03 41.34 15.73
CA HIS A 57 -5.32 42.60 15.54
C HIS A 57 -6.05 43.57 14.60
N ASP A 58 -7.35 43.35 14.37
CA ASP A 58 -8.21 44.19 13.53
C ASP A 58 -7.70 44.34 12.08
N TYR A 59 -6.95 43.36 11.57
CA TYR A 59 -6.55 43.30 10.17
C TYR A 59 -7.70 42.78 9.28
N PRO A 60 -7.70 43.10 7.96
CA PRO A 60 -8.66 42.57 7.02
C PRO A 60 -8.69 41.03 7.01
N PRO A 61 -9.86 40.40 6.84
CA PRO A 61 -9.99 38.95 6.84
C PRO A 61 -9.28 38.32 5.64
N LEU A 62 -8.55 37.23 5.90
CA LEU A 62 -7.77 36.50 4.89
C LEU A 62 -8.57 35.42 4.15
N THR A 63 -9.88 35.60 3.97
CA THR A 63 -10.78 34.56 3.44
C THR A 63 -10.30 34.00 2.09
N LEU A 64 -10.01 34.87 1.13
CA LEU A 64 -9.56 34.45 -0.21
C LEU A 64 -8.15 33.83 -0.17
N PRO A 65 -7.11 34.47 0.43
CA PRO A 65 -5.79 33.85 0.55
C PRO A 65 -5.79 32.47 1.23
N ILE A 66 -6.55 32.31 2.33
CA ILE A 66 -6.65 31.03 3.05
C ILE A 66 -7.33 29.97 2.18
N ALA A 67 -8.41 30.31 1.48
CA ALA A 67 -9.08 29.39 0.57
C ALA A 67 -8.13 28.94 -0.57
N THR A 68 -7.40 29.88 -1.18
CA THR A 68 -6.43 29.59 -2.23
C THR A 68 -5.29 28.69 -1.71
N ALA A 69 -4.71 29.01 -0.55
CA ALA A 69 -3.66 28.22 0.06
C ALA A 69 -4.14 26.80 0.43
N THR A 70 -5.35 26.68 0.98
CA THR A 70 -5.96 25.38 1.33
C THR A 70 -6.15 24.51 0.08
N SER A 71 -6.62 25.11 -1.01
CA SER A 71 -6.78 24.40 -2.30
C SER A 71 -5.44 23.92 -2.86
N ALA A 72 -4.41 24.78 -2.85
CA ALA A 72 -3.06 24.43 -3.29
C ALA A 72 -2.45 23.29 -2.45
N LEU A 73 -2.58 23.36 -1.13
CA LEU A 73 -2.11 22.30 -0.22
C LEU A 73 -2.85 20.97 -0.43
N SER A 74 -4.15 21.04 -0.73
CA SER A 74 -4.97 19.85 -1.01
C SER A 74 -4.62 19.21 -2.36
N ALA A 75 -4.25 20.01 -3.36
CA ALA A 75 -3.74 19.50 -4.64
C ALA A 75 -2.37 18.83 -4.45
N LEU A 76 -1.46 19.46 -3.69
CA LEU A 76 -0.16 18.89 -3.36
C LEU A 76 -0.29 17.58 -2.58
N ASP A 77 -1.17 17.53 -1.57
CA ASP A 77 -1.44 16.33 -0.77
C ASP A 77 -1.93 15.15 -1.62
N ARG A 78 -2.79 15.39 -2.62
CA ARG A 78 -3.23 14.34 -3.56
C ARG A 78 -2.09 13.84 -4.43
N GLN A 79 -1.33 14.75 -5.04
CA GLN A 79 -0.22 14.38 -5.92
C GLN A 79 0.89 13.61 -5.19
N ILE A 80 1.22 14.03 -3.96
CA ILE A 80 2.21 13.31 -3.14
C ILE A 80 1.71 11.91 -2.79
N LEU A 81 0.41 11.78 -2.46
CA LEU A 81 -0.14 10.46 -2.14
C LEU A 81 -0.10 9.53 -3.33
N GLU A 82 -0.51 10.00 -4.51
CA GLU A 82 -0.49 9.22 -5.75
C GLU A 82 0.90 8.66 -6.03
N VAL A 83 1.92 9.52 -6.03
CA VAL A 83 3.33 9.10 -6.22
C VAL A 83 3.80 8.12 -5.14
N TYR A 84 3.42 8.34 -3.88
CA TYR A 84 3.76 7.41 -2.80
C TYR A 84 3.09 6.04 -3.01
N LEU A 85 1.83 6.02 -3.42
CA LEU A 85 1.06 4.80 -3.65
C LEU A 85 1.63 4.02 -4.81
N GLU A 86 1.87 4.62 -5.98
CA GLU A 86 2.49 3.96 -7.14
C GLU A 86 3.80 3.26 -6.74
N GLN A 87 4.66 3.96 -5.99
CA GLN A 87 5.94 3.42 -5.54
C GLN A 87 5.80 2.22 -4.59
N LYS A 88 4.67 2.11 -3.86
CA LYS A 88 4.41 1.02 -2.90
C LYS A 88 3.55 -0.10 -3.47
N SER A 89 2.57 0.21 -4.31
CA SER A 89 1.62 -0.75 -4.88
C SER A 89 2.28 -1.59 -5.97
N ASP A 90 3.04 -0.97 -6.87
CA ASP A 90 3.55 -1.66 -8.06
C ASP A 90 4.45 -2.84 -7.71
N PRO A 91 5.43 -2.72 -6.78
CA PRO A 91 6.24 -3.87 -6.39
C PRO A 91 5.41 -4.93 -5.65
N LEU A 92 4.42 -4.52 -4.86
CA LEU A 92 3.58 -5.45 -4.09
C LEU A 92 2.74 -6.30 -5.03
N VAL A 93 2.03 -5.67 -5.97
CA VAL A 93 1.23 -6.33 -7.00
C VAL A 93 2.11 -7.23 -7.87
N GLY A 94 3.29 -6.73 -8.26
CA GLY A 94 4.24 -7.44 -9.11
C GLY A 94 4.76 -8.75 -8.52
N THR A 95 4.67 -8.98 -7.20
CA THR A 95 5.08 -10.24 -6.58
C THR A 95 3.94 -11.24 -6.38
N ILE A 96 2.68 -10.82 -6.48
CA ILE A 96 1.51 -11.71 -6.24
C ILE A 96 1.50 -12.88 -7.22
N GLU A 97 1.60 -12.61 -8.52
CA GLU A 97 1.52 -13.65 -9.55
C GLU A 97 2.68 -14.67 -9.44
N PRO A 98 3.97 -14.26 -9.37
CA PRO A 98 5.06 -15.19 -9.14
C PRO A 98 4.88 -16.07 -7.88
N SER A 99 4.40 -15.48 -6.79
CA SER A 99 4.22 -16.20 -5.52
C SER A 99 2.99 -17.09 -5.50
N MET A 100 1.98 -16.80 -6.32
CA MET A 100 0.78 -17.62 -6.47
C MET A 100 1.11 -18.97 -7.12
N TYR A 101 2.00 -18.97 -8.09
CA TYR A 101 2.41 -20.16 -8.84
C TYR A 101 3.74 -20.78 -8.35
N LEU A 102 4.21 -20.35 -7.17
CA LEU A 102 5.45 -20.82 -6.59
C LEU A 102 5.46 -22.35 -6.48
N GLY A 103 6.57 -22.98 -6.90
CA GLY A 103 6.69 -24.44 -6.86
C GLY A 103 5.84 -25.18 -7.90
N ARG A 104 5.44 -24.52 -8.99
CA ARG A 104 4.55 -25.07 -10.04
C ARG A 104 3.17 -25.46 -9.48
N PHE A 105 2.65 -24.66 -8.56
CA PHE A 105 1.28 -24.81 -8.08
C PHE A 105 0.28 -24.63 -9.23
N ASP A 106 -0.78 -25.43 -9.23
CA ASP A 106 -1.89 -25.36 -10.18
C ASP A 106 -3.20 -25.48 -9.38
N TRP A 107 -4.22 -24.74 -9.82
CA TRP A 107 -5.55 -24.76 -9.26
C TRP A 107 -6.33 -26.04 -9.60
N ASP A 108 -5.91 -26.80 -10.63
CA ASP A 108 -6.39 -28.17 -10.88
C ASP A 108 -5.61 -29.20 -10.04
N THR A 109 -5.55 -29.00 -8.73
CA THR A 109 -4.79 -29.84 -7.80
C THR A 109 -5.64 -30.87 -7.08
N THR A 110 -5.09 -32.02 -6.74
CA THR A 110 -5.72 -33.00 -5.83
C THR A 110 -5.31 -32.80 -4.37
N ARG A 111 -4.40 -31.85 -4.10
CA ARG A 111 -3.88 -31.59 -2.76
C ARG A 111 -4.95 -30.91 -1.90
N ARG A 112 -5.30 -31.54 -0.79
CA ARG A 112 -6.23 -30.95 0.19
C ARG A 112 -5.64 -29.65 0.78
N PRO A 113 -6.41 -28.56 0.87
CA PRO A 113 -5.99 -27.33 1.54
C PRO A 113 -5.69 -27.60 3.01
N THR A 114 -4.51 -27.17 3.48
CA THR A 114 -4.08 -27.29 4.88
C THR A 114 -3.68 -25.95 5.49
N ASP A 115 -3.30 -25.00 4.65
CA ASP A 115 -2.82 -23.67 5.01
C ASP A 115 -3.04 -22.74 3.81
N VAL A 116 -2.92 -21.44 4.01
CA VAL A 116 -2.98 -20.46 2.91
C VAL A 116 -1.75 -20.56 2.01
N GLN A 117 -1.93 -20.26 0.73
CA GLN A 117 -0.82 -20.27 -0.24
C GLN A 117 0.22 -19.16 0.07
N PRO A 118 1.48 -19.32 -0.38
CA PRO A 118 2.55 -18.35 -0.11
C PRO A 118 2.22 -16.91 -0.50
N TYR A 119 1.53 -16.68 -1.62
CA TYR A 119 1.14 -15.34 -2.06
C TYR A 119 0.27 -14.61 -1.05
N VAL A 120 -0.60 -15.30 -0.32
CA VAL A 120 -1.44 -14.71 0.74
C VAL A 120 -0.56 -14.18 1.87
N LYS A 121 0.42 -14.99 2.30
CA LYS A 121 1.35 -14.62 3.38
C LYS A 121 2.20 -13.43 2.97
N GLU A 122 2.60 -13.38 1.71
CA GLU A 122 3.36 -12.27 1.16
C GLU A 122 2.52 -10.98 1.10
N ILE A 123 1.29 -11.04 0.60
CA ILE A 123 0.35 -9.91 0.62
C ILE A 123 0.23 -9.36 2.05
N ILE A 124 -0.08 -10.23 3.02
CA ILE A 124 -0.28 -9.83 4.42
C ILE A 124 1.01 -9.20 4.99
N THR A 125 2.17 -9.80 4.73
CA THR A 125 3.47 -9.29 5.21
C THR A 125 3.78 -7.92 4.62
N ASN A 126 3.51 -7.72 3.32
CA ASN A 126 3.70 -6.44 2.65
C ASN A 126 2.74 -5.37 3.20
N MET A 127 1.47 -5.72 3.46
CA MET A 127 0.52 -4.80 4.12
C MET A 127 0.98 -4.37 5.51
N ILE A 128 1.50 -5.31 6.30
CA ILE A 128 2.06 -5.00 7.63
C ILE A 128 3.24 -4.05 7.50
N GLY A 129 4.12 -4.27 6.51
CA GLY A 129 5.25 -3.38 6.23
C GLY A 129 4.80 -1.95 5.91
N VAL A 130 3.84 -1.79 4.99
CA VAL A 130 3.29 -0.47 4.66
C VAL A 130 2.56 0.16 5.85
N HIS A 131 1.76 -0.61 6.58
CA HIS A 131 1.10 -0.13 7.80
C HIS A 131 2.11 0.44 8.79
N ALA A 132 3.17 -0.32 9.10
CA ALA A 132 4.19 0.08 10.07
C ALA A 132 4.90 1.37 9.63
N GLU A 133 5.27 1.48 8.35
CA GLU A 133 5.92 2.67 7.80
C GLU A 133 5.04 3.92 7.92
N VAL A 134 3.78 3.83 7.47
CA VAL A 134 2.85 4.96 7.50
C VAL A 134 2.49 5.34 8.93
N HIS A 135 2.20 4.35 9.78
CA HIS A 135 1.85 4.57 11.17
C HIS A 135 2.99 5.25 11.94
N HIS A 136 4.25 4.92 11.65
CA HIS A 136 5.41 5.54 12.28
C HIS A 136 5.51 7.04 11.99
N VAL A 137 5.12 7.48 10.79
CA VAL A 137 5.17 8.91 10.41
C VAL A 137 3.91 9.65 10.87
N ASN A 138 2.73 9.13 10.52
CA ASN A 138 1.46 9.74 10.89
C ASN A 138 0.33 8.70 10.88
N PRO A 139 -0.13 8.25 12.06
CA PRO A 139 -1.21 7.26 12.19
C PRO A 139 -2.51 7.63 11.46
N ASN A 140 -2.80 8.93 11.29
CA ASN A 140 -4.03 9.38 10.63
C ASN A 140 -4.04 9.08 9.12
N LEU A 141 -2.88 8.77 8.52
CA LEU A 141 -2.76 8.43 7.11
C LEU A 141 -3.00 6.96 6.81
N VAL A 142 -2.89 6.09 7.82
CA VAL A 142 -2.89 4.63 7.66
C VAL A 142 -4.12 4.14 6.91
N SER A 143 -5.32 4.54 7.36
CA SER A 143 -6.57 4.13 6.72
C SER A 143 -6.64 4.60 5.26
N ARG A 144 -6.27 5.86 4.98
CA ARG A 144 -6.32 6.42 3.63
C ARG A 144 -5.34 5.75 2.66
N VAL A 145 -4.15 5.37 3.14
CA VAL A 145 -3.13 4.68 2.35
C VAL A 145 -3.52 3.22 2.12
N LEU A 146 -3.81 2.48 3.20
CA LEU A 146 -4.08 1.05 3.10
C LEU A 146 -5.35 0.74 2.33
N SER A 147 -6.40 1.58 2.41
CA SER A 147 -7.61 1.35 1.61
C SER A 147 -7.34 1.33 0.10
N GLN A 148 -6.49 2.22 -0.40
CA GLN A 148 -6.15 2.25 -1.83
C GLN A 148 -5.27 1.06 -2.22
N ILE A 149 -4.32 0.68 -1.38
CA ILE A 149 -3.48 -0.49 -1.64
C ILE A 149 -4.30 -1.78 -1.62
N VAL A 150 -5.27 -1.90 -0.70
CA VAL A 150 -6.19 -3.04 -0.62
C VAL A 150 -7.02 -3.15 -1.90
N GLU A 151 -7.49 -2.04 -2.44
CA GLU A 151 -8.19 -2.00 -3.73
C GLU A 151 -7.30 -2.50 -4.86
N THR A 152 -6.07 -2.02 -4.99
CA THR A 152 -5.13 -2.50 -6.02
C THR A 152 -4.82 -3.99 -5.89
N VAL A 153 -4.68 -4.50 -4.66
CA VAL A 153 -4.48 -5.94 -4.43
C VAL A 153 -5.72 -6.76 -4.76
N ALA A 154 -6.91 -6.27 -4.42
CA ALA A 154 -8.16 -6.93 -4.76
C ALA A 154 -8.35 -7.01 -6.28
N GLU A 155 -8.06 -5.93 -7.01
CA GLU A 155 -8.09 -5.90 -8.48
C GLU A 155 -7.12 -6.91 -9.09
N GLU A 156 -5.88 -6.97 -8.59
CA GLU A 156 -4.88 -7.93 -9.09
C GLU A 156 -5.28 -9.38 -8.80
N LEU A 157 -5.75 -9.67 -7.59
CA LEU A 157 -6.25 -11.00 -7.24
C LEU A 157 -7.44 -11.39 -8.11
N SER A 158 -8.37 -10.47 -8.36
CA SER A 158 -9.51 -10.69 -9.24
C SER A 158 -9.07 -10.99 -10.68
N ARG A 159 -8.10 -10.22 -11.21
CA ARG A 159 -7.50 -10.44 -12.52
C ARG A 159 -6.89 -11.84 -12.61
N LEU A 160 -6.03 -12.21 -11.65
CA LEU A 160 -5.34 -13.49 -11.64
C LEU A 160 -6.30 -14.67 -11.50
N MET A 161 -7.29 -14.56 -10.61
CA MET A 161 -8.31 -15.60 -10.43
C MET A 161 -9.19 -15.78 -11.68
N SER A 162 -9.47 -14.69 -12.40
CA SER A 162 -10.22 -14.73 -13.66
C SER A 162 -9.43 -15.39 -14.80
N CYS A 163 -8.10 -15.42 -14.72
CA CYS A 163 -7.24 -16.10 -15.69
C CYS A 163 -7.12 -17.62 -15.45
N VAL A 164 -7.60 -18.12 -14.31
CA VAL A 164 -7.54 -19.56 -13.99
C VAL A 164 -8.54 -20.32 -14.86
N THR A 165 -8.04 -21.26 -15.66
CA THR A 165 -8.85 -22.00 -16.64
C THR A 165 -9.65 -23.15 -16.03
N ARG A 166 -9.12 -23.77 -14.97
CA ARG A 166 -9.74 -24.94 -14.32
C ARG A 166 -9.47 -24.93 -12.83
N PHE A 167 -10.52 -25.21 -12.06
CA PHE A 167 -10.44 -25.47 -10.63
C PHE A 167 -10.91 -26.89 -10.35
N SER A 168 -10.10 -27.63 -9.59
CA SER A 168 -10.58 -28.86 -8.94
C SER A 168 -11.46 -28.51 -7.73
N ILE A 169 -12.02 -29.52 -7.06
CA ILE A 169 -12.72 -29.30 -5.77
C ILE A 169 -11.76 -28.73 -4.74
N GLN A 170 -10.55 -29.27 -4.65
CA GLN A 170 -9.54 -28.84 -3.68
C GLN A 170 -8.99 -27.46 -4.03
N GLY A 171 -8.77 -27.15 -5.30
CA GLY A 171 -8.35 -25.82 -5.76
C GLY A 171 -9.39 -24.74 -5.47
N ASN A 172 -10.68 -25.03 -5.71
CA ASN A 172 -11.77 -24.14 -5.32
C ASN A 172 -11.79 -23.87 -3.81
N GLN A 173 -11.58 -24.91 -3.00
CA GLN A 173 -11.50 -24.76 -1.54
C GLN A 173 -10.29 -23.89 -1.14
N GLN A 174 -9.13 -24.12 -1.75
CA GLN A 174 -7.92 -23.32 -1.51
C GLN A 174 -8.16 -21.84 -1.86
N ALA A 175 -8.66 -21.56 -3.06
CA ALA A 175 -8.91 -20.18 -3.53
C ALA A 175 -9.86 -19.44 -2.59
N ARG A 176 -10.92 -20.11 -2.13
CA ARG A 176 -11.87 -19.54 -1.16
C ARG A 176 -11.21 -19.24 0.19
N VAL A 177 -10.40 -20.15 0.71
CA VAL A 177 -9.69 -19.96 1.98
C VAL A 177 -8.69 -18.80 1.84
N ASP A 178 -7.94 -18.75 0.75
CA ASP A 178 -6.93 -17.73 0.50
C ASP A 178 -7.55 -16.33 0.38
N ILE A 179 -8.56 -16.17 -0.47
CA ILE A 179 -9.27 -14.88 -0.64
C ILE A 179 -9.89 -14.44 0.68
N ARG A 180 -10.52 -15.38 1.41
CA ARG A 180 -11.15 -15.06 2.68
C ARG A 180 -10.13 -14.61 3.74
N ALA A 181 -8.96 -15.25 3.79
CA ALA A 181 -7.90 -14.88 4.70
C ALA A 181 -7.39 -13.45 4.43
N VAL A 182 -7.21 -13.07 3.16
CA VAL A 182 -6.86 -11.68 2.80
C VAL A 182 -7.97 -10.73 3.24
N GLN A 183 -9.23 -11.00 2.86
CA GLN A 183 -10.39 -10.17 3.19
C GLN A 183 -10.56 -9.93 4.69
N GLU A 184 -10.44 -10.97 5.50
CA GLU A 184 -10.56 -10.85 6.96
C GLU A 184 -9.42 -10.01 7.54
N THR A 185 -8.20 -10.21 7.05
CA THR A 185 -7.02 -9.47 7.50
C THR A 185 -7.14 -7.97 7.20
N VAL A 186 -7.65 -7.61 6.03
CA VAL A 186 -7.72 -6.21 5.57
C VAL A 186 -9.09 -5.55 5.80
N SER A 187 -10.00 -6.21 6.51
CA SER A 187 -11.40 -5.81 6.69
C SER A 187 -11.61 -4.38 7.20
N LEU A 188 -10.66 -3.84 7.98
CA LEU A 188 -10.71 -2.44 8.47
C LEU A 188 -10.44 -1.39 7.39
N TYR A 189 -9.88 -1.80 6.25
CA TYR A 189 -9.46 -0.94 5.16
C TYR A 189 -10.22 -1.21 3.86
N THR A 190 -11.09 -2.22 3.83
CA THR A 190 -11.94 -2.54 2.67
C THR A 190 -12.90 -1.39 2.35
N THR A 191 -12.93 -1.01 1.08
CA THR A 191 -13.89 -0.06 0.50
C THR A 191 -15.01 -0.84 -0.21
N PRO A 192 -16.16 -0.23 -0.54
CA PRO A 192 -17.21 -0.92 -1.31
C PRO A 192 -16.77 -1.42 -2.70
N THR A 193 -15.64 -0.91 -3.20
CA THR A 193 -15.05 -1.26 -4.50
C THR A 193 -14.05 -2.42 -4.43
N ALA A 194 -13.52 -2.72 -3.23
CA ALA A 194 -12.55 -3.79 -2.97
C ALA A 194 -13.21 -5.05 -2.37
#